data_AF-A0A914QTI2-F1
#
_entry.id   AF-A0A914QTI2-F1
#
_cell.length_a   1.000
_cell.length_b   1.000
_cell.length_c   1.000
_cell.angle_alpha   90.00
_cell.angle_beta   90.00
_cell.angle_gamma   90.00
#
_symmetry.space_group_name_H-M   'P 1'
#
loop_
_entity.id
_entity.type
_entity.pdbx_description
1 polymer ?
#
loop_
_entity_poly.entity_id
_entity_poly.type
_entity_poly.pdbx_seq_one_letter_code
_entity_poly.pdbx_strand_id
1 'polypeptide(L)'
;MVGYSNWSFQISESEVSQALKQSVRILCWIMTGLNNTESRAIHVNATWAPRCNKYVFITSKPGYGLPTVDLNVTEGRNYLWAKTKAAFQWIYEASFSEHNENFDFRDWLNAVL
;
A
#
# COMPACT_ATOMS: atom_id res chain seq x y z
N MET A 1 44.72 -7.72 -28.26
CA MET A 1 44.52 -8.40 -26.96
C MET A 1 44.53 -7.29 -25.92
N VAL A 2 43.44 -6.87 -25.28
CA VAL A 2 42.20 -7.54 -24.85
C VAL A 2 41.04 -6.56 -25.10
N GLY A 3 39.95 -7.05 -25.70
CA GLY A 3 38.72 -6.28 -25.89
C GLY A 3 37.79 -6.45 -24.70
N TYR A 4 37.29 -5.34 -24.15
CA TYR A 4 36.15 -5.33 -23.25
C TYR A 4 34.97 -4.68 -23.97
N SER A 5 34.12 -5.50 -24.58
CA SER A 5 32.76 -5.15 -24.94
C SER A 5 31.99 -4.86 -23.64
N ASN A 6 31.73 -3.60 -23.33
CA ASN A 6 30.95 -3.26 -22.14
C ASN A 6 29.47 -3.12 -22.51
N TRP A 7 28.68 -4.04 -21.98
CA TRP A 7 27.25 -4.21 -22.21
C TRP A 7 26.47 -3.06 -21.61
N SER A 8 25.71 -2.33 -22.42
CA SER A 8 24.61 -1.49 -21.91
C SER A 8 23.35 -1.79 -22.72
N PHE A 9 22.79 -2.98 -22.48
CA PHE A 9 21.40 -3.25 -22.79
C PHE A 9 20.57 -2.41 -21.81
N GLN A 10 19.94 -1.34 -22.30
CA GLN A 10 19.10 -0.47 -21.48
C GLN A 10 17.80 -1.21 -21.14
N ILE A 11 17.75 -1.85 -19.97
CA ILE A 11 16.50 -2.38 -19.41
C ILE A 11 15.52 -1.21 -19.28
N SER A 12 14.30 -1.38 -19.80
CA SER A 12 13.26 -0.36 -19.72
C SER A 12 12.77 -0.16 -18.29
N GLU A 13 12.29 1.04 -17.95
CA GLU A 13 11.71 1.31 -16.63
C GLU A 13 10.54 0.38 -16.29
N SER A 14 9.79 -0.07 -17.29
CA SER A 14 8.70 -1.05 -17.12
C SER A 14 9.22 -2.42 -16.70
N GLU A 15 10.33 -2.89 -17.27
CA GLU A 15 10.94 -4.16 -16.90
C GLU A 15 11.53 -4.09 -15.48
N VAL A 16 12.18 -2.98 -15.13
CA VAL A 16 12.67 -2.73 -13.76
C VAL A 16 11.49 -2.69 -12.78
N SER A 17 10.40 -1.99 -13.11
CA SER A 17 9.22 -1.91 -12.26
C SER A 17 8.55 -3.27 -12.05
N GLN A 18 8.50 -4.11 -13.09
CA GLN A 18 7.94 -5.46 -12.99
C GLN A 18 8.82 -6.37 -12.13
N ALA A 19 10.14 -6.33 -12.34
CA ALA A 19 11.09 -7.06 -11.53
C ALA A 19 11.02 -6.65 -10.05
N LEU A 20 10.99 -5.34 -9.76
CA LEU A 20 10.85 -4.80 -8.40
C LEU A 20 9.51 -5.17 -7.76
N LYS A 21 8.41 -5.17 -8.53
CA LYS A 21 7.10 -5.60 -8.04
C LYS A 21 7.08 -7.09 -7.67
N GLN A 22 7.96 -7.91 -8.25
CA GLN A 22 8.09 -9.32 -7.87
C GLN A 22 9.05 -9.52 -6.69
N SER A 23 10.12 -8.73 -6.59
CA SER A 23 11.16 -8.91 -5.58
C SER A 23 10.90 -8.16 -4.27
N VAL A 24 10.15 -7.06 -4.30
CA VAL A 24 9.87 -6.20 -3.15
C VAL A 24 8.40 -6.32 -2.78
N ARG A 25 8.12 -6.30 -1.48
CA ARG A 25 6.77 -6.35 -0.95
C ARG A 25 6.40 -4.98 -0.37
N ILE A 26 5.40 -4.33 -0.97
CA ILE A 26 4.92 -3.01 -0.58
C ILE A 26 3.40 -3.07 -0.38
N LEU A 27 2.97 -2.75 0.85
CA LEU A 27 1.58 -2.43 1.15
C LEU A 27 1.41 -0.91 1.21
N CYS A 28 0.48 -0.38 0.42
CA CYS A 28 0.11 1.03 0.47
C CYS A 28 -1.21 1.21 1.23
N TRP A 29 -1.12 1.81 2.41
CA TRP A 29 -2.29 2.20 3.19
C TRP A 29 -2.57 3.69 2.98
N ILE A 30 -3.74 4.01 2.41
CA ILE A 30 -4.15 5.39 2.11
C ILE A 30 -5.31 5.79 3.02
N MET A 31 -5.06 6.76 3.91
CA MET A 31 -6.13 7.39 4.70
C MET A 31 -6.84 8.45 3.85
N THR A 32 -8.17 8.36 3.72
CA THR A 32 -8.99 9.40 3.11
C THR A 32 -10.17 9.77 3.99
N GLY A 33 -10.53 11.04 3.99
CA GLY A 33 -11.73 11.54 4.66
C GLY A 33 -12.95 11.53 3.73
N LEU A 34 -14.14 11.61 4.32
CA LEU A 34 -15.44 11.52 3.63
C LEU A 34 -15.55 12.40 2.36
N ASN A 35 -15.10 13.66 2.45
CA ASN A 35 -15.21 14.63 1.35
C ASN A 35 -14.09 14.50 0.29
N ASN A 36 -13.06 13.71 0.58
CA ASN A 36 -11.87 13.56 -0.26
C ASN A 36 -11.89 12.26 -1.07
N THR A 37 -12.83 11.35 -0.80
CA THR A 37 -12.92 10.07 -1.49
C THR A 37 -13.13 10.28 -2.99
N GLU A 38 -14.13 11.08 -3.38
CA GLU A 38 -14.41 11.38 -4.78
C GLU A 38 -13.37 12.29 -5.41
N SER A 39 -13.03 13.38 -4.71
CA SER A 39 -12.15 14.42 -5.26
C SER A 39 -10.66 14.06 -5.31
N ARG A 40 -10.22 13.05 -4.56
CA ARG A 40 -8.78 12.68 -4.45
C ARG A 40 -8.52 11.19 -4.52
N ALA A 41 -9.26 10.37 -3.75
CA ALA A 41 -8.94 8.94 -3.65
C ALA A 41 -9.14 8.20 -4.98
N ILE A 42 -10.12 8.61 -5.79
CA ILE A 42 -10.30 8.10 -7.17
C ILE A 42 -9.05 8.31 -8.01
N HIS A 43 -8.46 9.50 -7.99
CA HIS A 43 -7.26 9.80 -8.76
C HIS A 43 -6.04 9.03 -8.26
N VAL A 44 -5.92 8.82 -6.94
CA VAL A 44 -4.87 7.97 -6.36
C VAL A 44 -5.01 6.52 -6.87
N ASN A 45 -6.23 5.99 -6.89
CA ASN A 45 -6.53 4.66 -7.40
C ASN A 45 -6.25 4.53 -8.91
N ALA A 46 -6.53 5.58 -9.68
CA ALA A 46 -6.28 5.60 -11.13
C ALA A 46 -4.80 5.81 -11.51
N THR A 47 -3.92 6.12 -10.55
CA THR A 47 -2.52 6.50 -10.84
C THR A 47 -1.51 5.61 -10.14
N TRP A 48 -1.02 6.01 -8.96
CA TRP A 48 0.14 5.37 -8.35
C TRP A 48 -0.20 4.20 -7.42
N ALA A 49 -1.42 4.14 -6.86
CA ALA A 49 -1.78 3.05 -5.94
C ALA A 49 -1.65 1.64 -6.56
N PRO A 50 -2.02 1.40 -7.84
CA PRO A 50 -1.82 0.11 -8.50
C PRO A 50 -0.35 -0.32 -8.67
N ARG A 51 0.61 0.58 -8.44
CA ARG A 51 2.04 0.25 -8.47
C ARG A 51 2.48 -0.51 -7.22
N CYS A 52 1.74 -0.40 -6.11
CA CYS A 52 1.96 -1.19 -4.90
C CYS A 52 1.58 -2.66 -5.14
N ASN A 53 2.12 -3.58 -4.33
CA ASN A 53 1.75 -5.00 -4.41
C ASN A 53 0.32 -5.22 -3.91
N LYS A 54 -0.02 -4.58 -2.80
CA LYS A 54 -1.37 -4.47 -2.25
C LYS A 54 -1.61 -3.02 -1.86
N TYR A 55 -2.86 -2.57 -1.90
CA TYR A 55 -3.23 -1.25 -1.42
C TYR A 55 -4.66 -1.25 -0.89
N VAL A 56 -4.89 -0.42 0.13
CA VAL A 56 -6.20 -0.27 0.79
C VAL A 56 -6.49 1.19 1.08
N PHE A 57 -7.74 1.58 0.90
CA PHE A 57 -8.23 2.90 1.29
C PHE A 57 -8.98 2.81 2.61
N ILE A 58 -8.52 3.50 3.63
CA ILE A 58 -9.23 3.56 4.92
C ILE A 58 -10.08 4.81 4.96
N THR A 59 -11.39 4.61 5.03
CA THR A 59 -12.42 5.65 4.97
C THR A 59 -13.70 5.19 5.65
N SER A 60 -14.38 6.12 6.34
CA SER A 60 -15.69 5.85 6.94
C SER A 60 -16.87 5.95 5.95
N LYS A 61 -16.59 6.10 4.64
CA LYS A 61 -17.61 6.00 3.59
C LYS A 61 -17.06 5.19 2.42
N PRO A 62 -17.45 3.90 2.31
CA PRO A 62 -17.15 3.10 1.12
C PRO A 62 -17.92 3.67 -0.09
N GLY A 63 -17.29 3.64 -1.26
CA GLY A 63 -17.92 4.15 -2.49
C GLY A 63 -16.97 4.22 -3.69
N TYR A 64 -17.54 4.52 -4.86
CA TYR A 64 -16.81 4.81 -6.10
C TYR A 64 -15.92 3.66 -6.64
N GLY A 65 -16.23 2.41 -6.28
CA GLY A 65 -15.47 1.24 -6.73
C GLY A 65 -14.05 1.13 -6.17
N LEU A 66 -13.74 1.90 -5.11
CA LEU A 66 -12.44 1.86 -4.43
C LEU A 66 -12.36 0.65 -3.49
N PRO A 67 -11.18 0.00 -3.35
CA PRO A 67 -10.97 -1.04 -2.34
C PRO A 67 -10.88 -0.39 -0.95
N THR A 68 -12.04 -0.16 -0.35
CA THR A 68 -12.18 0.59 0.91
C THR A 68 -12.43 -0.31 2.10
N VAL A 69 -11.83 0.05 3.23
CA VAL A 69 -12.07 -0.53 4.54
C VAL A 69 -12.58 0.56 5.48
N ASP A 70 -13.73 0.29 6.09
CA ASP A 70 -14.24 1.12 7.18
C ASP A 70 -13.86 0.48 8.53
N LEU A 71 -13.09 1.22 9.33
CA LEU A 71 -12.65 0.80 10.66
C LEU A 71 -13.65 1.19 11.77
N ASN A 72 -14.75 1.86 11.43
CA ASN A 72 -15.75 2.36 12.37
C ASN A 72 -15.14 3.24 13.48
N VAL A 73 -14.16 4.07 13.13
CA VAL A 73 -13.49 5.03 14.02
C VAL A 73 -14.01 6.44 13.73
N THR A 74 -14.20 7.24 14.77
CA THR A 74 -14.67 8.63 14.64
C THR A 74 -13.80 9.46 13.69
N GLU A 75 -14.46 10.20 12.79
CA GLU A 75 -13.83 11.13 11.86
C GLU A 75 -13.35 12.41 12.58
N GLY A 76 -12.22 12.96 12.12
CA GLY A 76 -11.70 14.23 12.62
C GLY A 76 -10.19 14.23 12.84
N ARG A 77 -9.59 15.44 12.79
CA ARG A 77 -8.13 15.61 12.91
C ARG A 77 -7.58 15.13 14.26
N ASN A 78 -8.39 15.26 15.32
CA ASN A 78 -8.02 14.82 16.66
C ASN A 78 -8.00 13.29 16.80
N TYR A 79 -8.67 12.57 15.89
CA TYR A 79 -8.79 11.10 15.91
C TYR A 79 -7.84 10.42 14.92
N LEU A 80 -6.94 11.17 14.25
CA LEU A 80 -5.99 10.60 13.29
C LEU A 80 -5.16 9.48 13.91
N TRP A 81 -4.69 9.65 15.14
CA TRP A 81 -3.92 8.61 15.84
C TRP A 81 -4.75 7.34 16.10
N ALA A 82 -6.01 7.48 16.50
CA ALA A 82 -6.88 6.35 16.73
C ALA A 82 -7.11 5.56 15.44
N LYS A 83 -7.32 6.27 14.32
CA LYS A 83 -7.43 5.65 12.99
C LYS A 83 -6.15 4.95 12.56
N THR A 84 -5.00 5.56 12.83
CA THR A 84 -3.70 4.93 12.54
C THR A 84 -3.55 3.62 13.29
N LYS A 85 -3.83 3.59 14.60
CA LYS A 85 -3.77 2.36 15.39
C LYS A 85 -4.73 1.29 14.87
N ALA A 86 -5.98 1.65 14.63
CA ALA A 86 -6.97 0.72 14.10
C ALA A 86 -6.59 0.20 12.71
N ALA A 87 -5.99 1.03 11.86
CA ALA A 87 -5.50 0.64 10.55
C ALA A 87 -4.39 -0.40 10.64
N PHE A 88 -3.39 -0.15 11.48
CA PHE A 88 -2.30 -1.09 11.70
C PHE A 88 -2.82 -2.42 12.28
N GLN A 89 -3.76 -2.38 13.22
CA GLN A 89 -4.40 -3.59 13.76
C GLN A 89 -5.12 -4.38 12.67
N TRP A 90 -5.94 -3.71 11.85
CA TRP A 90 -6.64 -4.36 10.75
C TRP A 90 -5.68 -4.96 9.71
N ILE A 91 -4.62 -4.23 9.34
CA ILE A 91 -3.58 -4.72 8.41
C ILE A 91 -2.89 -5.95 8.98
N TYR A 92 -2.54 -5.91 10.26
CA TYR A 92 -1.93 -7.02 10.96
C TYR A 92 -2.86 -8.24 10.90
N GLU A 93 -4.11 -8.12 11.36
CA GLU A 93 -5.08 -9.23 11.34
C GLU A 93 -5.36 -9.78 9.93
N ALA A 94 -5.51 -8.90 8.94
CA ALA A 94 -5.67 -9.29 7.54
C ALA A 94 -4.47 -10.14 7.06
N SER A 95 -3.25 -9.75 7.42
CA SER A 95 -2.04 -10.51 7.08
C SER A 95 -1.93 -11.88 7.76
N PHE A 96 -2.55 -12.09 8.93
CA PHE A 96 -2.63 -13.42 9.54
C PHE A 96 -3.58 -14.34 8.79
N SER A 97 -4.73 -13.80 8.36
CA SER A 97 -5.76 -14.59 7.67
C SER A 97 -5.35 -14.99 6.24
N GLU A 98 -4.61 -14.12 5.55
CA GLU A 98 -3.91 -14.51 4.34
C GLU A 98 -2.63 -15.27 4.74
N HIS A 99 -2.75 -16.57 5.03
CA HIS A 99 -1.61 -17.50 5.10
C HIS A 99 -0.90 -17.54 3.74
N ASN A 100 -0.13 -16.51 3.44
CA ASN A 100 0.82 -16.46 2.36
C ASN A 100 2.17 -16.19 3.01
N GLU A 101 3.01 -17.22 3.06
CA GLU A 101 4.19 -17.49 3.92
C GLU A 101 5.34 -16.46 3.85
N ASN A 102 5.03 -15.17 3.75
CA ASN A 102 5.84 -14.33 2.91
C ASN A 102 5.68 -12.83 3.25
N PHE A 103 4.55 -12.38 3.79
CA PHE A 103 4.43 -11.00 4.32
C PHE A 103 4.18 -11.04 5.82
N ASP A 104 5.24 -11.25 6.61
CA ASP A 104 5.14 -11.21 8.07
C ASP A 104 5.21 -9.77 8.59
N PHE A 105 4.06 -9.19 8.94
CA PHE A 105 4.00 -7.86 9.55
C PHE A 105 4.61 -7.81 10.96
N ARG A 106 4.91 -8.96 11.60
CA ARG A 106 5.56 -9.00 12.93
C ARG A 106 6.95 -8.39 12.91
N ASP A 107 7.71 -8.59 11.82
CA ASP A 107 9.04 -8.01 11.65
C ASP A 107 9.00 -6.48 11.61
N TRP A 108 7.91 -5.89 11.10
CA TRP A 108 7.74 -4.44 10.99
C TRP A 108 7.27 -3.80 12.30
N LEU A 109 6.48 -4.50 13.12
CA LEU A 109 5.94 -4.00 14.38
C LEU A 109 6.98 -3.95 15.51
N ASN A 110 7.90 -4.92 15.56
CA ASN A 110 9.02 -4.94 16.51
C ASN A 110 10.06 -3.83 16.23
N ALA A 111 10.00 -3.17 15.08
CA ALA A 111 10.87 -2.05 14.72
C ALA A 111 10.28 -0.67 15.07
N VAL A 112 8.99 -0.62 15.44
CA VAL A 112 8.24 0.63 15.67
C VAL A 112 7.75 0.76 17.13
N LEU A 113 7.71 -0.35 17.89
CA LEU A 113 7.51 -0.40 19.34
C LEU A 113 8.82 -0.79 20.04
#